data_AF-A0A969G2Z9-F1
#
_entry.id   AF-A0A969G2Z9-F1
#
_cell.length_a   1.000
_cell.length_b   1.000
_cell.length_c   1.000
_cell.angle_alpha   90.00
_cell.angle_beta   90.00
_cell.angle_gamma   90.00
#
_symmetry.space_group_name_H-M   'P 1'
#
loop_
_entity.id
_entity.type
_entity.pdbx_description
1 polymer ?
#
loop_
_entity_poly.entity_id
_entity_poly.type
_entity_poly.pdbx_seq_one_letter_code
_entity_poly.pdbx_strand_id
1 'polypeptide(L)' 'MPIEFVVIIAALIISWLVFTAFINIVKTSVKTAVMVALFVLALQLAFGIRSEQLVDQIVALPRIIWQFFTQ' A
#
# COMPACT_ATOMS: atom_id res chain seq x y z
N MET A 1 -26.00 -19.16 -31.99
CA MET A 1 -26.22 -17.86 -32.66
C MET A 1 -26.83 -16.75 -31.80
N PRO A 2 -27.87 -16.93 -30.93
CA PRO A 2 -28.34 -15.82 -30.07
C PRO A 2 -27.58 -15.68 -28.73
N ILE A 3 -27.05 -16.77 -28.17
CA ILE A 3 -26.37 -16.75 -26.86
C ILE A 3 -25.00 -16.06 -26.90
N GLU A 4 -24.27 -16.14 -28.02
CA GLU A 4 -22.95 -15.51 -28.15
C GLU A 4 -23.02 -13.98 -27.99
N PHE A 5 -24.05 -13.34 -28.54
CA PHE A 5 -24.28 -11.91 -28.36
C PHE A 5 -24.54 -11.54 -26.90
N VAL A 6 -25.31 -12.38 -26.18
CA VAL A 6 -25.56 -12.18 -24.73
C VAL A 6 -24.27 -12.32 -23.94
N VAL A 7 -23.43 -13.30 -24.26
CA VAL A 7 -22.14 -13.51 -23.60
C VAL A 7 -21.18 -12.35 -23.86
N ILE A 8 -21.12 -11.83 -25.09
CA ILE A 8 -20.29 -10.67 -25.44
C ILE A 8 -20.72 -9.43 -24.65
N ILE A 9 -22.03 -9.15 -24.59
CA ILE A 9 -22.56 -8.01 -23.84
C ILE A 9 -22.30 -8.17 -22.34
N ALA A 10 -22.53 -9.35 -21.77
CA ALA A 10 -22.25 -9.64 -20.37
C ALA A 10 -20.75 -9.49 -20.04
N ALA A 11 -19.87 -10.02 -20.89
CA ALA A 11 -18.43 -9.90 -20.73
C ALA A 11 -17.97 -8.43 -20.80
N LEU A 12 -18.56 -7.63 -21.70
CA LEU A 12 -18.27 -6.20 -21.82
C LEU A 12 -18.63 -5.44 -20.54
N ILE A 13 -19.81 -5.72 -19.97
CA ILE A 13 -20.29 -5.11 -18.72
C ILE A 13 -19.39 -5.51 -17.55
N ILE A 14 -19.09 -6.81 -17.40
CA ILE A 14 -18.24 -7.31 -16.31
C ILE A 14 -16.82 -6.74 -16.42
N SER A 15 -16.23 -6.77 -17.62
CA SER A 15 -14.91 -6.18 -17.87
C SER A 15 -14.88 -4.70 -17.53
N TRP A 16 -15.91 -3.94 -17.90
CA TRP A 16 -16.01 -2.53 -17.57
C TRP A 16 -16.12 -2.27 -16.06
N LEU A 17 -16.89 -3.10 -15.36
CA LEU A 17 -17.06 -3.02 -13.91
C LEU A 17 -15.74 -3.30 -13.18
N VAL A 18 -15.05 -4.37 -13.56
CA VAL A 18 -13.74 -4.74 -13.01
C VAL A 18 -12.70 -3.66 -13.31
N PHE A 19 -12.69 -3.12 -14.53
CA PHE A 19 -11.79 -2.03 -14.90
C PHE A 19 -12.03 -0.79 -14.04
N THR A 20 -13.28 -0.38 -13.86
CA THR A 20 -13.64 0.77 -13.03
C THR A 20 -13.24 0.56 -11.57
N ALA A 21 -13.52 -0.63 -11.02
CA ALA A 21 -13.12 -1.00 -9.67
C ALA A 21 -11.59 -0.97 -9.51
N PHE A 22 -10.85 -1.50 -10.50
CA PHE A 22 -9.38 -1.49 -10.50
C PHE A 22 -8.82 -0.06 -10.48
N ILE A 23 -9.34 0.84 -11.33
CA ILE A 23 -8.92 2.25 -11.31
C ILE A 23 -9.19 2.90 -9.96
N ASN A 24 -10.31 2.61 -9.30
CA ASN A 24 -10.62 3.14 -7.98
C ASN A 24 -9.68 2.60 -6.90
N ILE A 25 -9.33 1.32 -6.96
CA ILE A 25 -8.35 0.70 -6.06
C ILE A 25 -6.97 1.33 -6.28
N VAL A 26 -6.50 1.43 -7.53
CA VAL A 26 -5.21 2.03 -7.86
C VAL A 26 -5.13 3.47 -7.39
N LYS A 27 -6.17 4.29 -7.61
CA LYS A 27 -6.22 5.68 -7.10
C LYS A 27 -6.10 5.74 -5.58
N THR A 28 -6.78 4.83 -4.88
CA THR A 28 -6.70 4.74 -3.41
C THR A 28 -5.30 4.33 -2.97
N SER A 29 -4.72 3.30 -3.59
CA SER A 29 -3.37 2.82 -3.29
C SER A 29 -2.29 3.87 -3.57
N VAL A 30 -2.37 4.56 -4.71
CA VAL A 30 -1.44 5.65 -5.05
C VAL A 30 -1.56 6.79 -4.06
N LYS A 31 -2.77 7.20 -3.68
CA LYS A 31 -2.97 8.27 -2.70
C LYS A 31 -2.38 7.91 -1.34
N THR A 32 -2.59 6.68 -0.88
CA THR A 32 -2.00 6.18 0.38
C THR A 32 -0.47 6.10 0.27
N ALA A 33 0.07 5.56 -0.82
CA ALA A 33 1.51 5.45 -1.02
C ALA A 33 2.20 6.81 -1.07
N VAL A 34 1.60 7.79 -1.77
CA VAL A 34 2.09 9.17 -1.82
C VAL A 34 2.02 9.84 -0.45
N MET A 35 0.96 9.62 0.31
CA MET A 35 0.83 10.17 1.67
C MET A 35 1.87 9.58 2.61
N VAL A 36 2.11 8.27 2.55
CA VAL A 36 3.18 7.60 3.30
C VAL A 36 4.54 8.13 2.88
N ALA A 37 4.80 8.25 1.58
CA ALA A 37 6.05 8.82 1.07
C ALA A 37 6.28 10.25 1.55
N LEU A 38 5.25 11.10 1.53
CA LEU A 38 5.31 12.47 2.06
C LEU A 38 5.57 12.48 3.56
N PHE A 39 4.92 11.61 4.33
CA PHE A 39 5.13 11.52 5.77
C PHE A 39 6.55 11.08 6.10
N VAL A 40 7.05 10.07 5.38
CA VAL A 40 8.41 9.56 5.50
C VAL A 40 9.45 10.59 5.04
N LEU A 41 9.17 11.37 3.99
CA LEU A 41 10.02 12.49 3.57
C LEU A 41 10.03 13.62 4.61
N ALA A 42 8.87 13.98 5.18
CA ALA A 42 8.77 15.00 6.22
C ALA A 42 9.55 14.58 7.48
N LEU A 43 9.47 13.31 7.88
CA LEU A 43 10.27 12.77 8.97
C LEU A 43 11.77 12.77 8.63
N GLN A 44 12.15 12.40 7.41
CA GLN A 44 13.54 12.47 6.95
C GLN A 44 14.09 13.90 6.99
N LEU A 45 13.31 14.90 6.55
CA LEU A 45 13.70 16.31 6.56
C LEU A 45 13.74 16.90 7.97
N ALA A 46 12.77 16.54 8.83
CA ALA A 46 12.67 17.08 10.19
C ALA A 46 13.68 16.47 11.17
N PHE A 47 13.95 15.16 11.05
CA PHE A 47 14.83 14.44 11.98
C PHE A 47 16.20 14.10 11.38
N GLY A 48 16.39 14.21 10.06
CA GLY A 48 17.64 13.88 9.37
C GLY A 48 17.93 12.37 9.27
N ILE A 49 16.96 11.52 9.61
CA ILE A 49 17.12 10.06 9.73
C ILE A 49 16.57 9.38 8.47
N ARG A 50 17.37 8.55 7.79
CA ARG A 50 16.90 7.72 6.66
C ARG A 50 15.84 6.73 7.14
N SER A 51 14.80 6.51 6.34
CA SER A 51 13.69 5.58 6.66
C SER A 51 14.18 4.16 7.00
N GLU A 52 15.29 3.74 6.42
CA GLU A 52 15.97 2.47 6.67
C GLU A 52 16.38 2.33 8.15
N GLN A 53 16.89 3.41 8.75
CA GLN A 53 17.33 3.43 10.15
C GLN A 53 16.16 3.37 11.13
N LEU A 54 14.98 3.87 10.74
CA LEU A 54 13.76 3.74 11.55
C LEU A 54 13.30 2.29 11.61
N VAL A 55 13.34 1.58 10.48
CA VAL A 55 12.99 0.15 10.43
C VAL A 55 14.00 -0.68 11.22
N ASP A 56 15.30 -0.42 11.05
CA ASP A 56 16.35 -1.11 11.82
C ASP A 56 16.21 -0.86 13.32
N GLN A 57 15.92 0.38 13.75
CA GLN A 57 15.68 0.68 15.16
C GLN A 57 14.42 -0.01 15.68
N ILE A 58 13.30 0.01 14.94
CA ILE A 58 12.06 -0.66 15.34
C ILE A 58 12.25 -2.17 15.47
N VAL A 59 13.04 -2.80 14.58
CA VAL A 59 13.38 -4.23 14.66
C VAL A 59 14.35 -4.53 15.81
N ALA A 60 15.18 -3.55 16.20
CA ALA A 60 16.07 -3.66 17.35
C ALA A 60 15.37 -3.44 18.69
N LEU A 61 14.27 -2.68 18.76
CA LEU A 61 13.52 -2.40 19.99
C LEU A 61 13.06 -3.65 20.74
N PRO A 62 12.47 -4.70 20.11
CA PRO A 62 12.11 -5.94 20.79
C PRO A 62 13.32 -6.59 21.47
N ARG A 63 14.48 -6.55 20.82
CA ARG A 63 15.73 -7.13 21.33
C ARG A 63 16.21 -6.40 22.58
N ILE A 64 16.10 -5.08 22.58
CA ILE A 64 16.43 -4.22 23.74
C ILE A 64 15.45 -4.47 24.90
N ILE A 65 14.15 -4.59 24.61
CA ILE A 65 13.11 -4.90 25.60
C ILE A 65 13.35 -6.28 26.23
N TRP A 66 13.67 -7.29 25.42
CA TRP A 66 14.00 -8.63 25.91
C TRP A 66 15.24 -8.64 26.81
N GLN A 67 16.29 -7.90 26.44
CA GLN A 67 17.50 -7.79 27.28
C GLN A 67 17.22 -7.10 28.62
N PHE A 68 16.37 -6.06 28.63
CA PHE A 68 15.96 -5.37 29.86
C PHE A 68 15.09 -6.24 30.78
N PHE A 69 14.31 -7.16 30.21
CA PHE A 69 13.45 -8.06 30.99
C PHE A 69 14.16 -9.35 31.45
N THR A 70 15.29 -9.70 30.80
CA THR A 70 16.09 -10.90 31.11
C THR A 70 17.27 -10.61 32.05
N GLN A 71 17.56 -9.33 32.34
CA GLN A 71 18.47 -8.88 33.42
C GLN A 71 17.68 -8.66 34.71
#